data_AF-A0A916CH58-F1
#
_entry.id   AF-A0A916CH58-F1
#
_cell.length_a   1.000
_cell.length_b   1.000
_cell.length_c   1.000
_cell.angle_alpha   90.00
_cell.angle_beta   90.00
_cell.angle_gamma   90.00
#
_symmetry.space_group_name_H-M   'P 1'
#
loop_
_entity.id
_entity.type
_entity.pdbx_description
1 polymer ?
#
loop_
_entity_poly.entity_id
_entity_poly.type
_entity_poly.pdbx_seq_one_letter_code
_entity_poly.pdbx_strand_id
1 'polypeptide(L)'
;MTSKGVSLLKGNKGTLGKFIFLISLISFISLASPALADSPRSLNRLVVSPKGPYTTIQAALAVAQDGDQIQVLTGAYAGPLVVTKSVILDGVDYPLIDNGGDGTVVTLAAPDSVLRGFELRNSGSEYDRDHSGIMVTAPRVLVENNRLRQVLFGIFVVKANDVILRGNDVTSKDGLDIGLKGDAIRLWYSQHVTIENNLVHNSRDLVVWYSSDATIRNNLIERGRYGVHLMYCDNAVIAGNRFLDNSVGIYTMYSNTTLIRDNLIRGHRGPSGYAIGLKDADDIEVAHNALIDNRGGAFLDGAPFSPEGHAYFHDNIFAFNDAALIMMPAVRGALIENNSFWENVEQVTISGGGRLGASIWRNNYWSDYQGFDANDSGVGTVPYRAERYFEGLLDREPYLRMLIYSPAAQAVEFAGTAFPIVRPEPKFTDNAPRIEPVAIPDFAKPTNEGTGGMFFAAIAMLIIGAGSGALAFVRK
;
A
#
# COMPACT_ATOMS: atom_id res chain seq x y z
N MET A 1 73.20 -5.86 -11.33
CA MET A 1 73.97 -5.84 -12.60
C MET A 1 73.10 -5.17 -13.65
N THR A 2 73.69 -4.20 -14.34
CA THR A 2 73.17 -3.26 -15.36
C THR A 2 72.40 -3.94 -16.50
N SER A 3 71.48 -3.32 -17.26
CA SER A 3 71.35 -1.91 -17.72
C SER A 3 69.87 -1.56 -18.04
N LYS A 4 69.31 -0.42 -17.57
CA LYS A 4 69.20 0.91 -18.23
C LYS A 4 68.58 0.84 -19.65
N GLY A 5 67.60 1.64 -20.08
CA GLY A 5 66.94 2.80 -19.49
C GLY A 5 66.60 3.85 -20.57
N VAL A 6 65.42 4.49 -20.44
CA VAL A 6 65.09 5.92 -20.73
C VAL A 6 65.15 6.38 -22.20
N SER A 7 64.03 6.60 -22.91
CA SER A 7 63.06 7.73 -22.92
C SER A 7 63.58 9.06 -23.49
N LEU A 8 62.88 9.61 -24.50
CA LEU A 8 62.11 10.88 -24.47
C LEU A 8 61.97 11.54 -25.86
N LEU A 9 60.70 11.66 -26.27
CA LEU A 9 60.01 12.77 -26.95
C LEU A 9 60.85 13.94 -27.51
N LYS A 10 60.56 14.28 -28.78
CA LYS A 10 59.92 15.55 -29.21
C LYS A 10 59.90 15.65 -30.73
N GLY A 11 58.88 16.29 -31.30
CA GLY A 11 59.04 16.94 -32.61
C GLY A 11 57.84 16.85 -33.54
N ASN A 12 56.90 17.76 -33.36
CA ASN A 12 55.87 18.12 -34.32
C ASN A 12 56.49 18.93 -35.48
N LYS A 13 56.09 18.65 -36.73
CA LYS A 13 55.84 19.57 -37.88
C LYS A 13 55.94 18.82 -39.20
N GLY A 14 54.92 19.00 -40.04
CA GLY A 14 54.72 18.26 -41.30
C GLY A 14 55.48 18.80 -42.50
N THR A 15 55.23 18.16 -43.64
CA THR A 15 55.44 18.65 -45.03
C THR A 15 54.81 17.60 -45.97
N LEU A 16 53.90 17.99 -46.89
CA LEU A 16 54.18 18.29 -48.32
C LEU A 16 54.41 16.99 -49.12
N GLY A 17 53.71 16.61 -50.19
CA GLY A 17 52.70 17.21 -51.07
C GLY A 17 52.67 16.39 -52.37
N LYS A 18 51.74 16.69 -53.30
CA LYS A 18 51.92 16.76 -54.78
C LYS A 18 50.71 16.30 -55.64
N PHE A 19 50.30 17.23 -56.51
CA PHE A 19 49.85 17.09 -57.93
C PHE A 19 48.43 16.61 -58.33
N ILE A 20 47.55 17.61 -58.53
CA ILE A 20 46.80 18.00 -59.76
C ILE A 20 46.39 16.91 -60.78
N PHE A 21 45.06 16.72 -60.99
CA PHE A 21 44.41 16.65 -62.32
C PHE A 21 42.89 16.93 -62.27
N LEU A 22 42.52 18.12 -62.75
CA LEU A 22 41.40 18.54 -63.62
C LEU A 22 40.04 17.76 -63.74
N ILE A 23 38.93 18.53 -63.60
CA ILE A 23 37.54 18.38 -64.12
C ILE A 23 36.61 17.30 -63.51
N SER A 24 35.62 17.74 -62.72
CA SER A 24 34.22 17.83 -63.18
C SER A 24 33.32 18.46 -62.12
N LEU A 25 32.56 19.45 -62.57
CA LEU A 25 31.49 20.14 -61.87
C LEU A 25 30.34 19.15 -61.62
N ILE A 26 30.22 18.61 -60.39
CA ILE A 26 29.02 17.90 -59.95
C ILE A 26 28.46 18.66 -58.75
N SER A 27 27.34 19.31 -59.03
CA SER A 27 26.36 19.90 -58.13
C SER A 27 26.30 19.26 -56.75
N PHE A 28 26.52 20.08 -55.72
CA PHE A 28 26.01 19.84 -54.37
C PHE A 28 24.47 19.90 -54.42
N ILE A 29 23.83 18.79 -54.80
CA ILE A 29 22.42 18.58 -54.45
C ILE A 29 22.44 18.11 -53.01
N SER A 30 22.08 19.04 -52.13
CA SER A 30 21.59 18.74 -50.79
C SER A 30 20.53 17.64 -50.91
N LEU A 31 20.86 16.44 -50.43
CA LEU A 31 19.86 15.46 -50.00
C LEU A 31 19.31 15.96 -48.66
N ALA A 32 18.59 17.09 -48.72
CA ALA A 32 17.50 17.33 -47.80
C ALA A 32 16.45 16.30 -48.16
N SER A 33 16.47 15.15 -47.49
CA SER A 33 15.24 14.38 -47.34
C SER A 33 14.22 15.36 -46.79
N PRO A 34 13.06 15.58 -47.45
CA PRO A 34 11.99 16.24 -46.76
C PRO A 34 11.62 15.27 -45.64
N ALA A 35 12.09 15.54 -44.42
CA ALA A 35 11.32 15.18 -43.26
C ALA A 35 9.97 15.83 -43.54
N LEU A 36 9.01 15.00 -43.95
CA LEU A 36 7.61 15.37 -44.01
C LEU A 36 7.34 16.06 -42.68
N ALA A 37 7.21 17.38 -42.74
CA ALA A 37 6.60 18.11 -41.67
C ALA A 37 5.21 17.53 -41.58
N ASP A 38 5.01 16.63 -40.61
CA ASP A 38 3.68 16.22 -40.19
C ASP A 38 2.96 17.52 -39.89
N SER A 39 2.08 17.90 -40.83
CA SER A 39 1.14 18.97 -40.60
C SER A 39 0.43 18.63 -39.30
N PRO A 40 0.22 19.57 -38.36
CA PRO A 40 -0.52 19.27 -37.14
C PRO A 40 -1.90 18.74 -37.55
N ARG A 41 -2.03 17.41 -37.53
CA ARG A 41 -3.22 16.74 -38.01
C ARG A 41 -4.28 17.01 -36.98
N SER A 42 -5.44 17.52 -37.41
CA SER A 42 -6.58 17.66 -36.52
C SER A 42 -6.88 16.28 -35.92
N LEU A 43 -6.75 16.13 -34.61
CA LEU A 43 -7.14 14.94 -33.85
C LEU A 43 -8.54 14.54 -34.30
N ASN A 44 -8.69 13.40 -34.96
CA ASN A 44 -9.97 13.03 -35.54
C ASN A 44 -10.82 12.43 -34.42
N ARG A 45 -12.05 12.95 -34.27
CA ARG A 45 -13.01 12.42 -33.29
C ARG A 45 -13.92 11.42 -33.98
N LEU A 46 -13.81 10.15 -33.59
CA LEU A 46 -14.71 9.09 -34.00
C LEU A 46 -15.81 8.94 -32.93
N VAL A 47 -17.08 8.85 -33.36
CA VAL A 47 -18.21 8.72 -32.43
C VAL A 47 -18.85 7.34 -32.59
N VAL A 48 -18.82 6.55 -31.52
CA VAL A 48 -19.45 5.24 -31.42
C VAL A 48 -20.79 5.39 -30.71
N SER A 49 -21.86 4.89 -31.33
CA SER A 49 -23.17 4.76 -30.68
C SER A 49 -24.00 3.68 -31.37
N PRO A 50 -25.03 3.10 -30.71
CA PRO A 50 -25.82 2.02 -31.30
C PRO A 50 -26.49 2.36 -32.65
N LYS A 51 -26.67 3.65 -32.96
CA LYS A 51 -27.27 4.16 -34.20
C LYS A 51 -26.37 5.16 -34.95
N GLY A 52 -25.09 5.21 -34.59
CA GLY A 52 -24.13 6.18 -35.10
C GLY A 52 -23.35 5.71 -36.33
N PRO A 53 -22.35 6.49 -36.77
CA PRO A 53 -21.48 6.13 -37.89
C PRO A 53 -20.63 4.88 -37.60
N TYR A 54 -20.31 4.65 -36.32
CA TYR A 54 -19.74 3.40 -35.83
C TYR A 54 -20.67 2.80 -34.80
N THR A 55 -21.17 1.59 -35.07
CA THR A 55 -22.09 0.87 -34.17
C THR A 55 -21.35 0.00 -33.15
N THR A 56 -20.05 -0.25 -33.34
CA THR A 56 -19.18 -0.99 -32.42
C THR A 56 -17.87 -0.24 -32.18
N ILE A 57 -17.24 -0.50 -31.04
CA ILE A 57 -15.95 0.10 -30.68
C ILE A 57 -14.85 -0.44 -31.61
N GLN A 58 -14.90 -1.72 -31.97
CA GLN A 58 -13.95 -2.37 -32.89
C GLN A 58 -13.99 -1.72 -34.28
N ALA A 59 -15.16 -1.34 -34.78
CA ALA A 59 -15.28 -0.67 -36.07
C ALA A 59 -14.60 0.71 -36.07
N ALA A 60 -14.71 1.47 -34.97
CA ALA A 60 -13.98 2.73 -34.82
C ALA A 60 -12.47 2.50 -34.66
N LEU A 61 -12.05 1.54 -33.83
CA LEU A 61 -10.64 1.17 -33.66
C LEU A 61 -9.98 0.74 -34.97
N ALA A 62 -10.70 0.06 -35.86
CA ALA A 62 -10.18 -0.40 -37.14
C ALA A 62 -9.72 0.76 -38.04
N VAL A 63 -10.47 1.88 -38.04
CA VAL A 63 -10.19 3.05 -38.89
C VAL A 63 -9.42 4.17 -38.19
N ALA A 64 -9.39 4.17 -36.85
CA ALA A 64 -8.64 5.14 -36.06
C ALA A 64 -7.16 5.15 -36.42
N GLN A 65 -6.50 6.27 -36.19
CA GLN A 65 -5.06 6.44 -36.28
C GLN A 65 -4.49 6.83 -34.92
N ASP A 66 -3.17 6.72 -34.75
CA ASP A 66 -2.52 7.15 -33.52
C ASP A 66 -2.80 8.64 -33.28
N GLY A 67 -3.15 8.97 -32.04
CA GLY A 67 -3.61 10.29 -31.60
C GLY A 67 -5.13 10.48 -31.65
N ASP A 68 -5.89 9.65 -32.37
CA ASP A 68 -7.34 9.87 -32.49
C ASP A 68 -8.09 9.69 -31.15
N GLN A 69 -9.23 10.38 -31.03
CA GLN A 69 -10.17 10.22 -29.93
C GLN A 69 -11.38 9.44 -30.40
N ILE A 70 -11.71 8.34 -29.69
CA ILE A 70 -12.90 7.54 -29.90
C ILE A 70 -13.87 7.83 -28.75
N GLN A 71 -14.87 8.65 -29.02
CA GLN A 71 -15.94 8.95 -28.07
C GLN A 71 -17.02 7.86 -28.17
N VAL A 72 -17.25 7.14 -27.08
CA VAL A 72 -18.25 6.06 -27.01
C VAL A 72 -19.44 6.55 -26.20
N LEU A 73 -20.59 6.71 -26.85
CA LEU A 73 -21.83 7.08 -26.16
C LEU A 73 -22.42 5.87 -25.46
N THR A 74 -23.28 6.14 -24.46
CA THR A 74 -24.00 5.11 -23.69
C THR A 74 -24.59 4.02 -24.59
N GLY A 75 -24.35 2.78 -24.21
CA GLY A 75 -24.76 1.59 -24.94
C GLY A 75 -24.09 0.35 -24.35
N ALA A 76 -24.48 -0.83 -24.84
CA ALA A 76 -23.81 -2.08 -24.55
C ALA A 76 -23.02 -2.53 -25.78
N TYR A 77 -21.73 -2.78 -25.59
CA TYR A 77 -20.79 -3.15 -26.63
C TYR A 77 -20.14 -4.48 -26.27
N ALA A 78 -20.03 -5.37 -27.24
CA ALA A 78 -19.40 -6.67 -27.03
C ALA A 78 -17.88 -6.52 -26.94
N GLY A 79 -17.29 -7.15 -25.92
CA GLY A 79 -15.87 -7.48 -25.87
C GLY A 79 -15.54 -8.76 -26.67
N PRO A 80 -14.27 -9.20 -26.66
CA PRO A 80 -13.13 -8.50 -26.07
C PRO A 80 -12.67 -7.33 -26.95
N LEU A 81 -11.96 -6.37 -26.35
CA LEU A 81 -11.27 -5.30 -27.08
C LEU A 81 -9.76 -5.46 -26.96
N VAL A 82 -9.06 -5.30 -28.08
CA VAL A 82 -7.60 -5.18 -28.10
C VAL A 82 -7.25 -3.86 -28.76
N VAL A 83 -6.73 -2.92 -27.98
CA VAL A 83 -6.35 -1.57 -28.41
C VAL A 83 -4.87 -1.59 -28.78
N THR A 84 -4.59 -1.66 -30.08
CA THR A 84 -3.23 -1.72 -30.65
C THR A 84 -2.75 -0.39 -31.23
N LYS A 85 -3.56 0.67 -31.11
CA LYS A 85 -3.25 2.03 -31.57
C LYS A 85 -3.21 2.99 -30.38
N SER A 86 -2.37 4.00 -30.45
CA SER A 86 -2.24 5.03 -29.41
C SER A 86 -3.42 5.99 -29.46
N VAL A 87 -4.56 5.60 -28.92
CA VAL A 87 -5.83 6.36 -28.99
C VAL A 87 -6.38 6.70 -27.62
N ILE A 88 -7.23 7.72 -27.57
CA ILE A 88 -8.06 8.03 -26.39
C ILE A 88 -9.42 7.36 -26.58
N LEU A 89 -9.71 6.31 -25.81
CA LEU A 89 -11.01 5.68 -25.74
C LEU A 89 -11.80 6.31 -24.57
N ASP A 90 -12.84 7.07 -24.91
CA ASP A 90 -13.54 8.01 -24.01
C ASP A 90 -15.03 7.68 -23.91
N GLY A 91 -15.43 7.04 -22.81
CA GLY A 91 -16.81 6.66 -22.54
C GLY A 91 -17.62 7.80 -21.93
N VAL A 92 -18.79 8.07 -22.51
CA VAL A 92 -19.75 9.09 -22.03
C VAL A 92 -20.88 8.40 -21.28
N ASP A 93 -21.01 8.73 -19.99
CA ASP A 93 -21.98 8.14 -19.06
C ASP A 93 -21.85 6.60 -18.94
N TYR A 94 -20.61 6.11 -18.82
CA TYR A 94 -20.28 4.71 -18.55
C TYR A 94 -20.92 3.69 -19.53
N PRO A 95 -20.66 3.76 -20.85
CA PRO A 95 -21.01 2.68 -21.75
C PRO A 95 -20.44 1.34 -21.26
N LEU A 96 -21.24 0.29 -21.41
CA LEU A 96 -20.91 -1.06 -20.98
C LEU A 96 -20.09 -1.77 -22.07
N ILE A 97 -18.94 -2.31 -21.68
CA ILE A 97 -18.20 -3.33 -22.44
C ILE A 97 -18.38 -4.66 -21.71
N ASP A 98 -19.14 -5.57 -22.33
CA ASP A 98 -19.45 -6.89 -21.77
C ASP A 98 -18.73 -7.98 -22.56
N ASN A 99 -17.93 -8.78 -21.88
CA ASN A 99 -17.13 -9.84 -22.48
C ASN A 99 -17.76 -11.25 -22.36
N GLY A 100 -19.00 -11.34 -21.87
CA GLY A 100 -19.76 -12.59 -21.88
C GLY A 100 -19.25 -13.70 -20.95
N GLY A 101 -18.23 -13.43 -20.12
CA GLY A 101 -17.70 -14.39 -19.15
C GLY A 101 -16.54 -15.25 -19.67
N ASP A 102 -15.86 -14.85 -20.74
CA ASP A 102 -14.70 -15.57 -21.29
C ASP A 102 -13.55 -14.60 -21.63
N GLY A 103 -12.32 -14.88 -21.18
CA GLY A 103 -11.17 -14.04 -21.48
C GLY A 103 -11.12 -12.68 -20.76
N THR A 104 -10.23 -11.81 -21.24
CA THR A 104 -10.03 -10.43 -20.75
C THR A 104 -10.92 -9.43 -21.50
N VAL A 105 -11.57 -8.50 -20.78
CA VAL A 105 -12.54 -7.57 -21.37
C VAL A 105 -11.87 -6.55 -22.30
N VAL A 106 -10.81 -5.87 -21.83
CA VAL A 106 -10.02 -4.93 -22.63
C VAL A 106 -8.52 -5.15 -22.42
N THR A 107 -7.78 -5.22 -23.52
CA THR A 107 -6.31 -5.23 -23.54
C THR A 107 -5.78 -3.94 -24.18
N LEU A 108 -5.01 -3.16 -23.42
CA LEU A 108 -4.31 -1.96 -23.87
C LEU A 108 -2.87 -2.33 -24.25
N ALA A 109 -2.63 -2.48 -25.56
CA ALA A 109 -1.39 -2.98 -26.14
C ALA A 109 -0.59 -1.92 -26.91
N ALA A 110 -1.06 -0.67 -26.90
CA ALA A 110 -0.36 0.47 -27.51
C ALA A 110 0.08 1.47 -26.43
N PRO A 111 1.27 2.07 -26.57
CA PRO A 111 1.72 3.08 -25.64
C PRO A 111 0.84 4.33 -25.72
N ASP A 112 0.85 5.15 -24.67
CA ASP A 112 0.17 6.45 -24.67
C ASP A 112 -1.35 6.35 -24.89
N SER A 113 -1.92 5.14 -24.76
CA SER A 113 -3.35 4.91 -24.88
C SER A 113 -4.08 5.28 -23.59
N VAL A 114 -5.30 5.79 -23.75
CA VAL A 114 -6.16 6.19 -22.63
C VAL A 114 -7.46 5.40 -22.68
N LEU A 115 -7.85 4.80 -21.56
CA LEU A 115 -9.16 4.19 -21.38
C LEU A 115 -9.87 4.86 -20.22
N ARG A 116 -11.01 5.50 -20.50
CA ARG A 116 -11.75 6.18 -19.45
C ARG A 116 -13.26 6.19 -19.58
N GLY A 117 -13.93 6.22 -18.43
CA GLY A 117 -15.37 6.43 -18.36
C GLY A 117 -16.19 5.23 -18.86
N PHE A 118 -15.70 3.99 -18.71
CA PHE A 118 -16.42 2.77 -19.09
C PHE A 118 -16.90 1.97 -17.88
N GLU A 119 -17.98 1.21 -18.05
CA GLU A 119 -18.24 0.03 -17.24
C GLU A 119 -17.74 -1.21 -17.97
N LEU A 120 -16.86 -1.99 -17.36
CA LEU A 120 -16.31 -3.23 -17.90
C LEU A 120 -16.82 -4.41 -17.08
N ARG A 121 -17.36 -5.42 -17.76
CA ARG A 121 -18.05 -6.52 -17.11
C ARG A 121 -17.73 -7.89 -17.68
N ASN A 122 -17.83 -8.90 -16.81
CA ASN A 122 -17.85 -10.32 -17.14
C ASN A 122 -16.56 -10.81 -17.83
N SER A 123 -15.40 -10.67 -17.17
CA SER A 123 -14.22 -11.43 -17.58
C SER A 123 -14.45 -12.94 -17.40
N GLY A 124 -13.57 -13.77 -17.94
CA GLY A 124 -13.54 -15.19 -17.60
C GLY A 124 -13.14 -15.48 -16.14
N SER A 125 -13.19 -16.77 -15.77
CA SER A 125 -13.05 -17.25 -14.38
C SER A 125 -11.87 -18.23 -14.18
N GLU A 126 -11.00 -18.37 -15.18
CA GLU A 126 -9.82 -19.24 -15.12
C GLU A 126 -8.63 -18.48 -14.50
N TYR A 127 -8.09 -19.02 -13.41
CA TYR A 127 -7.02 -18.38 -12.63
C TYR A 127 -5.65 -18.46 -13.30
N ASP A 128 -5.40 -19.50 -14.10
CA ASP A 128 -4.15 -19.74 -14.83
C ASP A 128 -4.05 -18.95 -16.15
N ARG A 129 -5.15 -18.28 -16.54
CA ARG A 129 -5.24 -17.46 -17.75
C ARG A 129 -5.25 -15.96 -17.49
N ASP A 130 -5.18 -15.54 -16.23
CA ASP A 130 -5.17 -14.13 -15.80
C ASP A 130 -6.31 -13.29 -16.42
N HIS A 131 -7.51 -13.88 -16.57
CA HIS A 131 -8.66 -13.21 -17.15
C HIS A 131 -9.03 -11.92 -16.39
N SER A 132 -8.82 -10.78 -17.05
CA SER A 132 -8.85 -9.46 -16.42
C SER A 132 -9.98 -8.58 -16.94
N GLY A 133 -10.41 -7.60 -16.15
CA GLY A 133 -11.19 -6.48 -16.68
C GLY A 133 -10.37 -5.65 -17.66
N ILE A 134 -9.19 -5.23 -17.23
CA ILE A 134 -8.26 -4.46 -18.05
C ILE A 134 -6.88 -5.11 -17.95
N MET A 135 -6.29 -5.46 -19.08
CA MET A 135 -4.89 -5.85 -19.19
C MET A 135 -4.10 -4.72 -19.84
N VAL A 136 -3.00 -4.30 -19.24
CA VAL A 136 -2.09 -3.27 -19.77
C VAL A 136 -0.74 -3.90 -20.06
N THR A 137 -0.34 -3.87 -21.33
CA THR A 137 0.90 -4.51 -21.81
C THR A 137 1.84 -3.51 -22.51
N ALA A 138 1.55 -2.22 -22.42
CA ALA A 138 2.30 -1.16 -23.07
C ALA A 138 2.53 0.02 -22.10
N PRO A 139 3.63 0.79 -22.27
CA PRO A 139 3.99 1.83 -21.32
C PRO A 139 3.17 3.12 -21.50
N ARG A 140 3.21 4.00 -20.49
CA ARG A 140 2.55 5.33 -20.51
C ARG A 140 1.04 5.28 -20.76
N VAL A 141 0.41 4.20 -20.35
CA VAL A 141 -1.04 4.02 -20.45
C VAL A 141 -1.73 4.71 -19.28
N LEU A 142 -2.85 5.37 -19.56
CA LEU A 142 -3.73 5.96 -18.56
C LEU A 142 -5.05 5.17 -18.52
N VAL A 143 -5.33 4.57 -17.37
CA VAL A 143 -6.62 3.93 -17.07
C VAL A 143 -7.31 4.77 -16.01
N GLU A 144 -8.35 5.50 -16.39
CA GLU A 144 -8.99 6.44 -15.48
C GLU A 144 -10.52 6.39 -15.43
N ASN A 145 -11.09 6.54 -14.24
CA ASN A 145 -12.54 6.71 -14.04
C ASN A 145 -13.39 5.59 -14.66
N ASN A 146 -12.91 4.34 -14.61
CA ASN A 146 -13.66 3.16 -15.07
C ASN A 146 -14.31 2.41 -13.90
N ARG A 147 -15.38 1.67 -14.19
CA ARG A 147 -16.06 0.76 -13.25
C ARG A 147 -15.85 -0.68 -13.69
N LEU A 148 -15.19 -1.48 -12.89
CA LEU A 148 -14.94 -2.89 -13.18
C LEU A 148 -15.84 -3.74 -12.28
N ARG A 149 -16.66 -4.61 -12.90
CA ARG A 149 -17.68 -5.44 -12.23
C ARG A 149 -17.63 -6.88 -12.72
N GLN A 150 -17.84 -7.86 -11.83
CA GLN A 150 -17.87 -9.28 -12.22
C GLN A 150 -16.60 -9.75 -12.97
N VAL A 151 -15.46 -9.15 -12.64
CA VAL A 151 -14.15 -9.51 -13.20
C VAL A 151 -13.36 -10.35 -12.20
N LEU A 152 -12.62 -11.35 -12.69
CA LEU A 152 -11.79 -12.19 -11.81
C LEU A 152 -10.60 -11.35 -11.33
N PHE A 153 -9.73 -10.95 -12.24
CA PHE A 153 -8.70 -9.93 -12.01
C PHE A 153 -9.22 -8.57 -12.48
N GLY A 154 -9.00 -7.50 -11.72
CA GLY A 154 -9.48 -6.17 -12.09
C GLY A 154 -8.63 -5.53 -13.18
N ILE A 155 -7.56 -4.84 -12.77
CA ILE A 155 -6.57 -4.23 -13.65
C ILE A 155 -5.23 -4.94 -13.50
N PHE A 156 -4.75 -5.57 -14.56
CA PHE A 156 -3.46 -6.23 -14.58
C PHE A 156 -2.49 -5.48 -15.48
N VAL A 157 -1.44 -4.91 -14.89
CA VAL A 157 -0.32 -4.28 -15.59
C VAL A 157 0.84 -5.27 -15.64
N VAL A 158 1.23 -5.66 -16.85
CA VAL A 158 2.24 -6.69 -17.09
C VAL A 158 3.31 -6.18 -18.03
N LYS A 159 4.54 -6.08 -17.53
CA LYS A 159 5.71 -5.61 -18.30
C LYS A 159 5.47 -4.24 -18.95
N ALA A 160 4.83 -3.33 -18.23
CA ALA A 160 4.43 -2.02 -18.74
C ALA A 160 4.79 -0.93 -17.73
N ASN A 161 5.63 0.03 -18.15
CA ASN A 161 6.14 1.08 -17.28
C ASN A 161 5.34 2.38 -17.41
N ASP A 162 5.49 3.26 -16.42
CA ASP A 162 4.95 4.63 -16.46
C ASP A 162 3.41 4.66 -16.60
N VAL A 163 2.74 3.63 -16.06
CA VAL A 163 1.28 3.48 -16.13
C VAL A 163 0.63 4.26 -14.99
N ILE A 164 -0.52 4.90 -15.28
CA ILE A 164 -1.33 5.59 -14.28
C ILE A 164 -2.70 4.93 -14.19
N LEU A 165 -3.04 4.44 -13.00
CA LEU A 165 -4.34 3.89 -12.65
C LEU A 165 -5.04 4.87 -11.70
N ARG A 166 -6.05 5.61 -12.19
CA ARG A 166 -6.65 6.72 -11.44
C ARG A 166 -8.17 6.69 -11.36
N GLY A 167 -8.74 6.85 -10.17
CA GLY A 167 -10.19 7.08 -10.05
C GLY A 167 -11.05 5.90 -10.48
N ASN A 168 -10.47 4.69 -10.59
CA ASN A 168 -11.21 3.50 -10.97
C ASN A 168 -11.92 2.90 -9.77
N ASP A 169 -13.07 2.30 -10.03
CA ASP A 169 -13.87 1.58 -9.06
C ASP A 169 -13.84 0.08 -9.42
N VAL A 170 -13.20 -0.73 -8.59
CA VAL A 170 -12.88 -2.14 -8.89
C VAL A 170 -13.47 -3.07 -7.83
N THR A 171 -14.32 -4.00 -8.27
CA THR A 171 -14.80 -5.14 -7.48
C THR A 171 -14.70 -6.43 -8.28
N SER A 172 -14.52 -7.54 -7.57
CA SER A 172 -14.41 -8.86 -8.18
C SER A 172 -15.79 -9.48 -8.49
N LYS A 173 -15.80 -10.76 -8.89
CA LYS A 173 -17.01 -11.59 -9.06
C LYS A 173 -17.73 -11.82 -7.73
N ASP A 174 -19.05 -11.75 -7.76
CA ASP A 174 -19.88 -12.01 -6.57
C ASP A 174 -19.95 -13.51 -6.25
N GLY A 175 -20.33 -13.84 -5.01
CA GLY A 175 -20.54 -15.22 -4.57
C GLY A 175 -19.27 -16.05 -4.35
N LEU A 176 -18.08 -15.49 -4.59
CA LEU A 176 -16.79 -16.12 -4.26
C LEU A 176 -16.31 -15.71 -2.88
N ASP A 177 -15.74 -16.65 -2.15
CA ASP A 177 -14.94 -16.35 -0.95
C ASP A 177 -13.73 -15.49 -1.30
N ILE A 178 -13.27 -14.68 -0.35
CA ILE A 178 -12.22 -13.69 -0.59
C ILE A 178 -10.93 -14.28 -1.15
N GLY A 179 -10.55 -15.48 -0.71
CA GLY A 179 -9.35 -16.19 -1.19
C GLY A 179 -9.47 -16.72 -2.61
N LEU A 180 -10.70 -16.90 -3.10
CA LEU A 180 -11.03 -17.33 -4.47
C LEU A 180 -11.28 -16.14 -5.40
N LYS A 181 -11.32 -14.91 -4.91
CA LYS A 181 -11.35 -13.75 -5.81
C LYS A 181 -9.97 -13.56 -6.46
N GLY A 182 -9.95 -12.97 -7.65
CA GLY A 182 -8.69 -12.52 -8.24
C GLY A 182 -8.25 -11.18 -7.64
N ASP A 183 -7.04 -10.77 -7.99
CA ASP A 183 -6.48 -9.49 -7.54
C ASP A 183 -7.22 -8.32 -8.20
N ALA A 184 -7.57 -7.31 -7.42
CA ALA A 184 -8.22 -6.10 -7.93
C ALA A 184 -7.27 -5.34 -8.85
N ILE A 185 -6.03 -5.15 -8.41
CA ILE A 185 -4.98 -4.51 -9.18
C ILE A 185 -3.72 -5.34 -9.00
N ARG A 186 -3.10 -5.72 -10.11
CA ARG A 186 -1.87 -6.51 -10.13
C ARG A 186 -0.82 -5.81 -10.97
N LEU A 187 0.39 -5.65 -10.43
CA LEU A 187 1.57 -5.25 -11.19
C LEU A 187 2.56 -6.41 -11.27
N TRP A 188 3.11 -6.63 -12.47
CA TRP A 188 4.15 -7.64 -12.72
C TRP A 188 5.25 -7.04 -13.59
N TYR A 189 6.47 -6.94 -13.08
CA TYR A 189 7.63 -6.40 -13.79
C TYR A 189 7.37 -5.04 -14.44
N SER A 190 6.76 -4.10 -13.68
CA SER A 190 6.23 -2.84 -14.21
C SER A 190 6.69 -1.67 -13.35
N GLN A 191 7.51 -0.78 -13.91
CA GLN A 191 8.20 0.28 -13.16
C GLN A 191 7.45 1.61 -13.21
N HIS A 192 7.61 2.46 -12.20
CA HIS A 192 7.05 3.82 -12.14
C HIS A 192 5.51 3.86 -12.29
N VAL A 193 4.82 2.88 -11.72
CA VAL A 193 3.35 2.83 -11.78
C VAL A 193 2.74 3.69 -10.67
N THR A 194 1.79 4.55 -11.05
CA THR A 194 1.00 5.34 -10.09
C THR A 194 -0.40 4.76 -9.96
N ILE A 195 -0.80 4.43 -8.73
CA ILE A 195 -2.14 3.95 -8.37
C ILE A 195 -2.76 4.98 -7.43
N GLU A 196 -3.68 5.81 -7.92
CA GLU A 196 -4.22 6.93 -7.16
C GLU A 196 -5.74 7.10 -7.18
N ASN A 197 -6.32 7.52 -6.05
CA ASN A 197 -7.74 7.86 -5.94
C ASN A 197 -8.70 6.73 -6.40
N ASN A 198 -8.28 5.47 -6.35
CA ASN A 198 -9.12 4.33 -6.72
C ASN A 198 -9.94 3.87 -5.53
N LEU A 199 -11.13 3.31 -5.82
CA LEU A 199 -11.94 2.54 -4.90
C LEU A 199 -11.77 1.06 -5.24
N VAL A 200 -11.18 0.29 -4.33
CA VAL A 200 -11.07 -1.17 -4.45
C VAL A 200 -11.87 -1.80 -3.32
N HIS A 201 -12.83 -2.64 -3.67
CA HIS A 201 -13.67 -3.27 -2.66
C HIS A 201 -14.11 -4.69 -3.03
N ASN A 202 -14.34 -5.54 -2.02
CA ASN A 202 -14.84 -6.91 -2.18
C ASN A 202 -14.04 -7.72 -3.22
N SER A 203 -12.72 -7.58 -3.18
CA SER A 203 -11.74 -8.18 -4.11
C SER A 203 -10.51 -8.66 -3.33
N ARG A 204 -9.68 -9.52 -3.90
CA ARG A 204 -8.61 -10.18 -3.14
C ARG A 204 -7.51 -9.19 -2.72
N ASP A 205 -6.65 -8.79 -3.65
CA ASP A 205 -5.47 -7.97 -3.32
C ASP A 205 -5.30 -6.78 -4.28
N LEU A 206 -4.65 -5.72 -3.80
CA LEU A 206 -3.73 -4.95 -4.64
C LEU A 206 -2.33 -5.54 -4.43
N VAL A 207 -1.76 -6.11 -5.49
CA VAL A 207 -0.46 -6.80 -5.42
C VAL A 207 0.54 -6.19 -6.40
N VAL A 208 1.76 -5.99 -5.93
CA VAL A 208 2.90 -5.49 -6.70
C VAL A 208 4.01 -6.52 -6.63
N TRP A 209 4.42 -7.04 -7.78
CA TRP A 209 5.43 -8.09 -7.91
C TRP A 209 6.57 -7.65 -8.83
N TYR A 210 7.81 -7.82 -8.35
CA TYR A 210 9.04 -7.59 -9.13
C TYR A 210 9.08 -6.20 -9.81
N SER A 211 8.62 -5.17 -9.10
CA SER A 211 8.38 -3.83 -9.63
C SER A 211 8.94 -2.78 -8.67
N SER A 212 9.35 -1.63 -9.17
CA SER A 212 9.99 -0.55 -8.42
C SER A 212 9.30 0.79 -8.71
N ASP A 213 9.55 1.74 -7.81
CA ASP A 213 9.11 3.13 -7.97
C ASP A 213 7.58 3.27 -8.03
N ALA A 214 6.86 2.36 -7.36
CA ALA A 214 5.41 2.37 -7.31
C ALA A 214 4.91 3.45 -6.34
N THR A 215 3.97 4.29 -6.79
CA THR A 215 3.30 5.29 -5.94
C THR A 215 1.84 4.90 -5.75
N ILE A 216 1.46 4.54 -4.53
CA ILE A 216 0.11 4.13 -4.15
C ILE A 216 -0.46 5.18 -3.19
N ARG A 217 -1.37 6.04 -3.66
CA ARG A 217 -1.85 7.15 -2.83
C ARG A 217 -3.34 7.47 -2.92
N ASN A 218 -3.90 7.94 -1.82
CA ASN A 218 -5.29 8.41 -1.73
C ASN A 218 -6.34 7.38 -2.19
N ASN A 219 -6.02 6.08 -2.12
CA ASN A 219 -6.97 5.03 -2.45
C ASN A 219 -7.82 4.65 -1.23
N LEU A 220 -9.05 4.21 -1.47
CA LEU A 220 -9.87 3.50 -0.50
C LEU A 220 -9.88 2.02 -0.87
N ILE A 221 -9.29 1.18 -0.01
CA ILE A 221 -9.17 -0.26 -0.24
C ILE A 221 -9.82 -0.99 0.94
N GLU A 222 -10.93 -1.68 0.69
CA GLU A 222 -11.76 -2.22 1.77
C GLU A 222 -12.38 -3.59 1.51
N ARG A 223 -12.63 -4.32 2.60
CA ARG A 223 -13.25 -5.67 2.57
C ARG A 223 -12.52 -6.63 1.62
N GLY A 224 -11.21 -6.49 1.57
CA GLY A 224 -10.27 -7.29 0.80
C GLY A 224 -9.49 -8.30 1.63
N ARG A 225 -8.53 -8.97 1.00
CA ARG A 225 -7.50 -9.75 1.69
C ARG A 225 -6.31 -8.85 2.03
N TYR A 226 -5.42 -8.57 1.08
CA TYR A 226 -4.34 -7.61 1.27
C TYR A 226 -4.71 -6.24 0.68
N GLY A 227 -4.71 -5.20 1.51
CA GLY A 227 -4.91 -3.84 1.05
C GLY A 227 -3.82 -3.40 0.07
N VAL A 228 -2.55 -3.62 0.42
CA VAL A 228 -1.39 -3.61 -0.49
C VAL A 228 -0.47 -4.77 -0.12
N HIS A 229 0.00 -5.49 -1.14
CA HIS A 229 1.00 -6.54 -1.00
C HIS A 229 2.20 -6.27 -1.91
N LEU A 230 3.35 -5.97 -1.32
CA LEU A 230 4.62 -5.80 -2.03
C LEU A 230 5.45 -7.08 -1.90
N MET A 231 5.88 -7.66 -3.02
CA MET A 231 6.86 -8.75 -3.04
C MET A 231 7.98 -8.44 -4.02
N TYR A 232 9.22 -8.36 -3.52
CA TYR A 232 10.38 -7.99 -4.33
C TYR A 232 10.20 -6.65 -5.02
N CYS A 233 9.83 -5.62 -4.25
CA CYS A 233 9.55 -4.29 -4.76
C CYS A 233 10.37 -3.22 -4.05
N ASP A 234 11.07 -2.39 -4.82
CA ASP A 234 11.95 -1.37 -4.25
C ASP A 234 11.41 0.04 -4.50
N ASN A 235 11.75 0.98 -3.61
CA ASN A 235 11.41 2.41 -3.75
C ASN A 235 9.89 2.70 -3.86
N ALA A 236 9.09 2.05 -3.02
CA ALA A 236 7.64 2.23 -3.02
C ALA A 236 7.18 3.34 -2.06
N VAL A 237 6.17 4.11 -2.46
CA VAL A 237 5.52 5.12 -1.62
C VAL A 237 4.04 4.76 -1.44
N ILE A 238 3.63 4.49 -0.21
CA ILE A 238 2.24 4.20 0.17
C ILE A 238 1.75 5.32 1.08
N ALA A 239 0.99 6.27 0.53
CA ALA A 239 0.66 7.52 1.23
C ALA A 239 -0.81 7.95 1.16
N GLY A 240 -1.38 8.40 2.29
CA GLY A 240 -2.72 9.02 2.29
C GLY A 240 -3.87 8.04 1.99
N ASN A 241 -3.65 6.74 2.09
CA ASN A 241 -4.67 5.73 1.77
C ASN A 241 -5.53 5.39 3.00
N ARG A 242 -6.71 4.85 2.72
CA ARG A 242 -7.62 4.28 3.72
C ARG A 242 -7.77 2.80 3.48
N PHE A 243 -7.30 1.99 4.42
CA PHE A 243 -7.39 0.54 4.42
C PHE A 243 -8.38 0.11 5.49
N LEU A 244 -9.55 -0.37 5.09
CA LEU A 244 -10.66 -0.63 6.01
C LEU A 244 -11.13 -2.08 5.90
N ASP A 245 -11.17 -2.80 7.03
CA ASP A 245 -11.82 -4.12 7.12
C ASP A 245 -11.29 -5.16 6.11
N ASN A 246 -10.03 -5.00 5.68
CA ASN A 246 -9.28 -6.02 4.95
C ASN A 246 -8.80 -7.12 5.92
N SER A 247 -8.35 -8.26 5.39
CA SER A 247 -7.66 -9.26 6.21
C SER A 247 -6.30 -8.73 6.70
N VAL A 248 -5.61 -7.96 5.86
CA VAL A 248 -4.31 -7.30 6.12
C VAL A 248 -4.35 -5.92 5.47
N GLY A 249 -3.83 -4.89 6.13
CA GLY A 249 -3.69 -3.55 5.58
C GLY A 249 -2.61 -3.48 4.50
N ILE A 250 -1.36 -3.36 4.92
CA ILE A 250 -0.17 -3.34 4.05
C ILE A 250 0.74 -4.50 4.45
N TYR A 251 1.28 -5.23 3.47
CA TYR A 251 2.30 -6.24 3.73
C TYR A 251 3.46 -6.10 2.75
N THR A 252 4.67 -5.99 3.28
CA THR A 252 5.90 -5.78 2.52
C THR A 252 6.84 -6.97 2.74
N MET A 253 7.24 -7.63 1.65
CA MET A 253 8.09 -8.82 1.68
C MET A 253 9.28 -8.69 0.74
N TYR A 254 10.50 -8.96 1.24
CA TYR A 254 11.71 -9.02 0.42
C TYR A 254 11.94 -7.75 -0.42
N SER A 255 11.65 -6.60 0.16
CA SER A 255 11.47 -5.32 -0.51
C SER A 255 12.21 -4.25 0.27
N ASN A 256 12.82 -3.28 -0.43
CA ASN A 256 13.65 -2.26 0.21
C ASN A 256 13.17 -0.83 -0.10
N THR A 257 13.55 0.13 0.75
CA THR A 257 13.31 1.56 0.52
C THR A 257 11.81 1.85 0.37
N THR A 258 11.01 1.55 1.39
CA THR A 258 9.55 1.77 1.34
C THR A 258 9.13 2.82 2.35
N LEU A 259 8.42 3.85 1.86
CA LEU A 259 7.81 4.88 2.70
C LEU A 259 6.31 4.62 2.85
N ILE A 260 5.87 4.35 4.08
CA ILE A 260 4.47 4.16 4.46
C ILE A 260 4.07 5.32 5.35
N ARG A 261 3.25 6.26 4.83
CA ARG A 261 2.89 7.46 5.60
C ARG A 261 1.47 7.96 5.45
N ASP A 262 0.98 8.65 6.47
CA ASP A 262 -0.32 9.34 6.43
C ASP A 262 -1.49 8.41 6.08
N ASN A 263 -1.39 7.10 6.37
CA ASN A 263 -2.45 6.15 6.08
C ASN A 263 -3.35 5.93 7.31
N LEU A 264 -4.65 5.75 7.06
CA LEU A 264 -5.58 5.19 8.03
C LEU A 264 -5.74 3.70 7.76
N ILE A 265 -5.35 2.87 8.73
CA ILE A 265 -5.36 1.41 8.61
C ILE A 265 -6.16 0.84 9.78
N ARG A 266 -7.36 0.31 9.49
CA ARG A 266 -8.35 0.03 10.52
C ARG A 266 -9.15 -1.24 10.29
N GLY A 267 -9.42 -1.95 11.38
CA GLY A 267 -10.41 -3.04 11.42
C GLY A 267 -9.90 -4.35 10.83
N HIS A 268 -8.58 -4.54 10.73
CA HIS A 268 -8.03 -5.78 10.20
C HIS A 268 -8.03 -6.88 11.27
N ARG A 269 -8.85 -7.91 11.05
CA ARG A 269 -9.12 -8.99 12.01
C ARG A 269 -8.84 -10.37 11.42
N GLY A 270 -8.94 -11.41 12.25
CA GLY A 270 -8.61 -12.79 11.88
C GLY A 270 -7.14 -13.14 12.11
N PRO A 271 -6.68 -14.34 11.71
CA PRO A 271 -5.33 -14.83 12.01
C PRO A 271 -4.20 -13.93 11.48
N SER A 272 -4.42 -13.27 10.34
CA SER A 272 -3.45 -12.38 9.69
C SER A 272 -3.84 -10.89 9.83
N GLY A 273 -4.67 -10.53 10.82
CA GLY A 273 -5.25 -9.19 11.01
C GLY A 273 -4.25 -8.06 11.34
N TYR A 274 -3.24 -7.84 10.50
CA TYR A 274 -2.20 -6.84 10.70
C TYR A 274 -2.50 -5.56 9.93
N ALA A 275 -2.24 -4.41 10.54
CA ALA A 275 -2.27 -3.13 9.85
C ALA A 275 -1.07 -3.00 8.91
N ILE A 276 0.14 -3.21 9.42
CA ILE A 276 1.36 -3.27 8.61
C ILE A 276 2.12 -4.57 8.94
N GLY A 277 2.46 -5.36 7.93
CA GLY A 277 3.35 -6.51 8.07
C GLY A 277 4.64 -6.30 7.28
N LEU A 278 5.78 -6.52 7.93
CA LEU A 278 7.11 -6.43 7.33
C LEU A 278 7.80 -7.79 7.45
N LYS A 279 8.22 -8.35 6.32
CA LYS A 279 8.97 -9.59 6.27
C LYS A 279 10.24 -9.43 5.44
N ASP A 280 11.39 -9.66 6.09
CA ASP A 280 12.70 -9.68 5.45
C ASP A 280 12.90 -8.45 4.53
N ALA A 281 12.70 -7.25 5.10
CA ALA A 281 12.65 -5.98 4.37
C ALA A 281 13.59 -4.95 5.03
N ASP A 282 14.30 -4.15 4.22
CA ASP A 282 15.23 -3.12 4.69
C ASP A 282 14.78 -1.71 4.26
N ASP A 283 15.31 -0.69 4.94
CA ASP A 283 15.10 0.72 4.66
C ASP A 283 13.61 1.11 4.58
N ILE A 284 12.85 0.71 5.61
CA ILE A 284 11.43 0.96 5.74
C ILE A 284 11.21 2.15 6.67
N GLU A 285 10.46 3.16 6.21
CA GLU A 285 10.01 4.28 7.03
C GLU A 285 8.48 4.22 7.17
N VAL A 286 8.02 4.09 8.42
CA VAL A 286 6.60 4.09 8.78
C VAL A 286 6.34 5.34 9.60
N ALA A 287 5.68 6.32 9.00
CA ALA A 287 5.56 7.65 9.58
C ALA A 287 4.13 8.20 9.56
N HIS A 288 3.68 8.84 10.64
CA HIS A 288 2.40 9.57 10.65
C HIS A 288 1.16 8.72 10.29
N ASN A 289 1.18 7.40 10.53
CA ASN A 289 0.03 6.54 10.25
C ASN A 289 -0.88 6.42 11.47
N ALA A 290 -2.18 6.19 11.22
CA ALA A 290 -3.15 5.82 12.24
C ALA A 290 -3.53 4.34 12.07
N LEU A 291 -3.01 3.51 12.98
CA LEU A 291 -3.13 2.05 12.99
C LEU A 291 -4.08 1.67 14.12
N ILE A 292 -5.37 1.57 13.79
CA ILE A 292 -6.45 1.58 14.78
C ILE A 292 -7.28 0.28 14.72
N ASP A 293 -7.61 -0.31 15.87
CA ASP A 293 -8.59 -1.40 15.96
C ASP A 293 -8.24 -2.64 15.08
N ASN A 294 -6.95 -2.95 14.98
CA ASN A 294 -6.46 -4.15 14.29
C ASN A 294 -6.11 -5.25 15.30
N ARG A 295 -5.99 -6.50 14.84
CA ARG A 295 -5.39 -7.53 15.69
C ARG A 295 -3.91 -7.22 15.99
N GLY A 296 -3.16 -6.75 15.00
CA GLY A 296 -1.80 -6.25 15.19
C GLY A 296 -1.62 -4.90 14.51
N GLY A 297 -1.14 -3.89 15.21
CA GLY A 297 -0.82 -2.60 14.61
C GLY A 297 0.32 -2.70 13.59
N ALA A 298 1.45 -3.30 13.99
CA ALA A 298 2.43 -3.81 13.03
C ALA A 298 2.99 -5.17 13.43
N PHE A 299 3.38 -5.97 12.43
CA PHE A 299 4.02 -7.26 12.55
C PHE A 299 5.40 -7.22 11.88
N LEU A 300 6.46 -7.49 12.63
CA LEU A 300 7.85 -7.48 12.13
C LEU A 300 8.45 -8.89 12.21
N ASP A 301 8.86 -9.42 11.07
CA ASP A 301 9.56 -10.70 10.91
C ASP A 301 10.83 -10.49 10.10
N GLY A 302 11.97 -10.36 10.78
CA GLY A 302 13.26 -10.11 10.11
C GLY A 302 13.33 -8.75 9.41
N ALA A 303 12.69 -7.72 9.95
CA ALA A 303 12.75 -6.34 9.44
C ALA A 303 13.29 -5.39 10.54
N PRO A 304 14.45 -4.73 10.35
CA PRO A 304 15.33 -4.85 9.19
C PRO A 304 15.97 -6.24 9.07
N PHE A 305 16.24 -6.64 7.83
CA PHE A 305 16.81 -7.94 7.48
C PHE A 305 18.33 -7.91 7.52
N SER A 306 18.92 -6.88 6.90
CA SER A 306 20.36 -6.69 6.81
C SER A 306 20.92 -6.02 8.08
N PRO A 307 22.19 -6.27 8.47
CA PRO A 307 22.79 -5.63 9.65
C PRO A 307 22.82 -4.10 9.60
N GLU A 308 22.96 -3.53 8.39
CA GLU A 308 22.98 -2.08 8.13
C GLU A 308 21.60 -1.55 7.70
N GLY A 309 20.59 -2.42 7.57
CA GLY A 309 19.26 -2.04 7.15
C GLY A 309 18.51 -1.29 8.25
N HIS A 310 17.58 -0.44 7.84
CA HIS A 310 16.79 0.36 8.77
C HIS A 310 15.30 0.02 8.73
N ALA A 311 14.66 -0.03 9.90
CA ALA A 311 13.21 0.04 10.01
C ALA A 311 12.87 1.13 11.03
N TYR A 312 12.32 2.24 10.55
CA TYR A 312 12.07 3.42 11.36
C TYR A 312 10.57 3.69 11.49
N PHE A 313 10.06 3.59 12.72
CA PHE A 313 8.68 3.86 13.07
C PHE A 313 8.63 5.15 13.87
N HIS A 314 8.00 6.19 13.33
CA HIS A 314 7.83 7.44 14.07
C HIS A 314 6.55 8.21 13.80
N ASP A 315 6.13 8.97 14.81
CA ASP A 315 4.94 9.83 14.74
C ASP A 315 3.65 9.06 14.38
N ASN A 316 3.62 7.74 14.59
CA ASN A 316 2.44 6.91 14.36
C ASN A 316 1.56 6.83 15.60
N ILE A 317 0.28 6.57 15.37
CA ILE A 317 -0.68 6.22 16.42
C ILE A 317 -1.03 4.74 16.27
N PHE A 318 -0.66 3.95 17.26
CA PHE A 318 -1.11 2.58 17.45
C PHE A 318 -2.18 2.59 18.54
N ALA A 319 -3.46 2.48 18.15
CA ALA A 319 -4.54 2.59 19.12
C ALA A 319 -5.55 1.44 19.05
N PHE A 320 -5.98 0.96 20.23
CA PHE A 320 -7.04 -0.05 20.36
C PHE A 320 -6.79 -1.35 19.60
N ASN A 321 -5.52 -1.69 19.33
CA ASN A 321 -5.15 -2.95 18.71
C ASN A 321 -5.08 -4.07 19.77
N ASP A 322 -5.26 -5.33 19.36
CA ASP A 322 -5.03 -6.46 20.29
C ASP A 322 -3.54 -6.52 20.67
N ALA A 323 -2.64 -6.16 19.75
CA ALA A 323 -1.26 -5.84 20.04
C ALA A 323 -0.81 -4.66 19.17
N ALA A 324 -0.15 -3.66 19.75
CA ALA A 324 0.32 -2.51 18.98
C ALA A 324 1.46 -2.93 18.03
N LEU A 325 2.50 -3.58 18.57
CA LEU A 325 3.59 -4.18 17.80
C LEU A 325 3.74 -5.66 18.14
N ILE A 326 3.84 -6.50 17.11
CA ILE A 326 4.13 -7.93 17.23
C ILE A 326 5.48 -8.15 16.56
N MET A 327 6.46 -8.61 17.32
CA MET A 327 7.83 -8.74 16.83
C MET A 327 8.32 -10.19 16.99
N MET A 328 8.97 -10.70 15.93
CA MET A 328 9.75 -11.93 16.01
C MET A 328 11.06 -11.69 16.77
N PRO A 329 11.57 -12.67 17.55
CA PRO A 329 12.84 -12.56 18.30
C PRO A 329 14.04 -12.14 17.45
N ALA A 330 14.05 -12.50 16.16
CA ALA A 330 15.13 -12.20 15.24
C ALA A 330 15.23 -10.70 14.86
N VAL A 331 14.19 -9.90 15.16
CA VAL A 331 14.19 -8.46 14.86
C VAL A 331 15.22 -7.74 15.74
N ARG A 332 16.08 -6.96 15.09
CA ARG A 332 17.15 -6.15 15.70
C ARG A 332 17.37 -4.90 14.86
N GLY A 333 17.75 -3.78 15.47
CA GLY A 333 18.07 -2.55 14.76
C GLY A 333 16.87 -1.68 14.37
N ALA A 334 15.63 -2.09 14.73
CA ALA A 334 14.47 -1.24 14.55
C ALA A 334 14.57 0.01 15.45
N LEU A 335 14.17 1.16 14.92
CA LEU A 335 14.06 2.42 15.65
C LEU A 335 12.58 2.77 15.82
N ILE A 336 12.12 2.83 17.07
CA ILE A 336 10.74 3.13 17.42
C ILE A 336 10.74 4.39 18.29
N GLU A 337 10.34 5.50 17.68
CA GLU A 337 10.45 6.82 18.32
C GLU A 337 9.25 7.71 18.06
N ASN A 338 8.88 8.57 19.02
CA ASN A 338 7.79 9.54 18.85
C ASN A 338 6.43 8.92 18.47
N ASN A 339 6.19 7.64 18.77
CA ASN A 339 4.89 7.02 18.51
C ASN A 339 3.95 7.18 19.71
N SER A 340 2.65 7.03 19.49
CA SER A 340 1.66 6.87 20.55
C SER A 340 1.11 5.47 20.57
N PHE A 341 1.37 4.78 21.68
CA PHE A 341 0.84 3.47 22.02
C PHE A 341 -0.34 3.64 22.96
N TRP A 342 -1.55 3.65 22.40
CA TRP A 342 -2.75 4.10 23.08
C TRP A 342 -3.79 3.00 23.26
N GLU A 343 -4.02 2.57 24.50
CA GLU A 343 -5.08 1.63 24.89
C GLU A 343 -5.10 0.36 24.01
N ASN A 344 -3.92 -0.13 23.63
CA ASN A 344 -3.80 -1.47 23.05
C ASN A 344 -3.93 -2.50 24.18
N VAL A 345 -4.41 -3.69 23.85
CA VAL A 345 -4.51 -4.77 24.83
C VAL A 345 -3.11 -5.18 25.32
N GLU A 346 -2.15 -5.30 24.40
CA GLU A 346 -0.71 -5.39 24.67
C GLU A 346 0.01 -4.30 23.86
N GLN A 347 0.94 -3.55 24.47
CA GLN A 347 1.70 -2.54 23.72
C GLN A 347 2.69 -3.21 22.75
N VAL A 348 3.44 -4.21 23.23
CA VAL A 348 4.40 -4.97 22.41
C VAL A 348 4.42 -6.44 22.83
N THR A 349 4.20 -7.33 21.86
CA THR A 349 4.24 -8.78 22.03
C THR A 349 5.46 -9.38 21.32
N ILE A 350 6.08 -10.38 21.94
CA ILE A 350 7.15 -11.18 21.32
C ILE A 350 6.54 -12.52 20.93
N SER A 351 6.46 -12.81 19.64
CA SER A 351 5.85 -14.07 19.17
C SER A 351 6.95 -15.07 18.74
N GLY A 352 6.79 -16.35 19.09
CA GLY A 352 7.74 -17.42 18.70
C GLY A 352 8.79 -17.80 19.76
N GLY A 353 8.74 -17.20 20.96
CA GLY A 353 9.62 -17.53 22.09
C GLY A 353 11.04 -16.97 21.96
N GLY A 354 11.63 -16.50 23.05
CA GLY A 354 12.95 -15.86 23.06
C GLY A 354 12.90 -14.41 23.53
N ARG A 355 13.91 -13.62 23.17
CA ARG A 355 14.00 -12.18 23.50
C ARG A 355 14.20 -11.39 22.22
N LEU A 356 13.77 -10.13 22.23
CA LEU A 356 14.05 -9.22 21.13
C LEU A 356 15.54 -8.97 21.01
N GLY A 357 16.01 -8.84 19.77
CA GLY A 357 17.30 -8.25 19.49
C GLY A 357 17.33 -6.77 19.89
N ALA A 358 18.53 -6.21 19.99
CA ALA A 358 18.71 -4.80 20.35
C ALA A 358 17.97 -3.89 19.37
N SER A 359 16.93 -3.20 19.85
CA SER A 359 16.16 -2.18 19.13
C SER A 359 16.13 -0.91 19.97
N ILE A 360 15.96 0.24 19.34
CA ILE A 360 16.01 1.54 20.01
C ILE A 360 14.59 2.03 20.24
N TRP A 361 14.29 2.36 21.51
CA TRP A 361 13.00 2.88 21.95
C TRP A 361 13.24 4.21 22.66
N ARG A 362 12.63 5.29 22.17
CA ARG A 362 12.78 6.61 22.78
C ARG A 362 11.59 7.51 22.48
N ASN A 363 11.23 8.41 23.39
CA ASN A 363 10.26 9.46 23.13
C ASN A 363 8.87 8.94 22.70
N ASN A 364 8.50 7.71 23.06
CA ASN A 364 7.17 7.21 22.77
C ASN A 364 6.22 7.56 23.91
N TYR A 365 4.96 7.83 23.58
CA TYR A 365 3.87 7.90 24.55
C TYR A 365 3.29 6.51 24.75
N TRP A 366 3.03 6.14 26.01
CA TRP A 366 2.44 4.87 26.40
C TRP A 366 1.27 5.14 27.34
N SER A 367 0.06 4.72 26.96
CA SER A 367 -1.15 4.99 27.76
C SER A 367 -1.13 4.32 29.14
N ASP A 368 -0.30 3.29 29.33
CA ASP A 368 -0.09 2.56 30.57
C ASP A 368 1.15 3.03 31.36
N TYR A 369 1.83 4.11 30.91
CA TYR A 369 2.93 4.71 31.66
C TYR A 369 2.42 5.41 32.92
N GLN A 370 2.92 4.97 34.07
CA GLN A 370 2.55 5.49 35.41
C GLN A 370 3.58 6.45 36.01
N GLY A 371 4.47 7.01 35.19
CA GLY A 371 5.44 7.98 35.68
C GLY A 371 4.91 9.41 35.70
N PHE A 372 5.81 10.35 36.00
CA PHE A 372 5.52 11.78 36.11
C PHE A 372 6.62 12.60 35.44
N ASP A 373 6.34 13.87 35.18
CA ASP A 373 7.30 14.85 34.66
C ASP A 373 7.55 15.92 35.72
N ALA A 374 8.72 15.84 36.35
CA ALA A 374 9.07 16.70 37.49
C ALA A 374 9.46 18.13 37.08
N ASN A 375 9.81 18.35 35.80
CA ASN A 375 10.35 19.62 35.32
C ASN A 375 9.55 20.23 34.16
N ASP A 376 8.33 19.74 33.92
CA ASP A 376 7.42 20.18 32.86
C ASP A 376 8.08 20.18 31.46
N SER A 377 8.94 19.20 31.19
CA SER A 377 9.66 19.07 29.92
C SER A 377 8.85 18.37 28.81
N GLY A 378 7.70 17.77 29.14
CA GLY A 378 6.93 16.87 28.29
C GLY A 378 7.48 15.44 28.24
N VAL A 379 8.55 15.16 28.99
CA VAL A 379 9.23 13.85 29.05
C VAL A 379 9.18 13.31 30.48
N GLY A 380 8.86 12.03 30.60
CA GLY A 380 8.82 11.32 31.87
C GLY A 380 10.18 11.28 32.57
N THR A 381 10.16 11.58 33.87
CA THR A 381 11.35 11.53 34.74
C THR A 381 11.84 10.11 35.00
N VAL A 382 10.97 9.10 34.88
CA VAL A 382 11.32 7.68 35.04
C VAL A 382 11.20 6.94 33.71
N PRO A 383 12.10 5.98 33.41
CA PRO A 383 11.99 5.17 32.20
C PRO A 383 10.69 4.34 32.16
N TYR A 384 10.11 4.18 30.98
CA TYR A 384 9.08 3.18 30.73
C TYR A 384 9.74 1.81 30.51
N ARG A 385 9.25 0.79 31.22
CA ARG A 385 9.77 -0.59 31.15
C ARG A 385 8.63 -1.54 30.83
N ALA A 386 8.73 -2.28 29.74
CA ALA A 386 7.75 -3.30 29.38
C ALA A 386 8.01 -4.59 30.20
N GLU A 387 7.58 -4.57 31.46
CA GLU A 387 7.85 -5.62 32.47
C GLU A 387 6.59 -6.12 33.21
N ARG A 388 5.40 -5.95 32.62
CA ARG A 388 4.14 -6.43 33.22
C ARG A 388 4.14 -7.95 33.33
N TYR A 389 3.84 -8.47 34.52
CA TYR A 389 3.98 -9.90 34.81
C TYR A 389 2.97 -10.72 34.00
N PHE A 390 1.72 -10.27 33.96
CA PHE A 390 0.67 -11.00 33.24
C PHE A 390 0.94 -11.04 31.73
N GLU A 391 1.48 -9.97 31.15
CA GLU A 391 1.90 -9.96 29.73
C GLU A 391 2.99 -10.99 29.44
N GLY A 392 3.96 -11.16 30.34
CA GLY A 392 4.97 -12.22 30.21
C GLY A 392 4.38 -13.64 30.23
N LEU A 393 3.23 -13.84 30.89
CA LEU A 393 2.49 -15.11 30.80
C LEU A 393 1.74 -15.22 29.47
N LEU A 394 1.15 -14.13 28.95
CA LEU A 394 0.47 -14.10 27.65
C LEU A 394 1.41 -14.44 26.49
N ASP A 395 2.66 -13.98 26.54
CA ASP A 395 3.67 -14.29 25.53
C ASP A 395 3.94 -15.82 25.43
N ARG A 396 3.80 -16.55 26.56
CA ARG A 396 4.04 -18.00 26.64
C ARG A 396 2.79 -18.83 26.42
N GLU A 397 1.66 -18.38 26.95
CA GLU A 397 0.37 -19.07 26.95
C GLU A 397 -0.73 -18.14 26.41
N PRO A 398 -0.88 -18.02 25.08
CA PRO A 398 -1.81 -17.07 24.47
C PRO A 398 -3.29 -17.29 24.87
N TYR A 399 -3.65 -18.50 25.31
CA TYR A 399 -5.01 -18.81 25.78
C TYR A 399 -5.38 -18.03 27.05
N LEU A 400 -4.42 -17.55 27.83
CA LEU A 400 -4.66 -16.72 29.00
C LEU A 400 -5.27 -15.35 28.67
N ARG A 401 -5.29 -14.94 27.39
CA ARG A 401 -5.96 -13.71 26.93
C ARG A 401 -7.44 -13.66 27.34
N MET A 402 -8.11 -14.80 27.47
CA MET A 402 -9.51 -14.85 27.94
C MET A 402 -9.69 -14.32 29.38
N LEU A 403 -8.59 -14.18 30.14
CA LEU A 403 -8.59 -13.76 31.54
C LEU A 403 -8.07 -12.33 31.73
N ILE A 404 -7.72 -11.59 30.68
CA ILE A 404 -6.96 -10.32 30.78
C ILE A 404 -7.62 -9.23 31.63
N TYR A 405 -8.96 -9.22 31.70
CA TYR A 405 -9.73 -8.31 32.55
C TYR A 405 -10.32 -8.97 33.79
N SER A 406 -9.91 -10.20 34.09
CA SER A 406 -10.39 -10.93 35.27
C SER A 406 -9.72 -10.44 36.56
N PRO A 407 -10.38 -10.59 37.72
CA PRO A 407 -9.75 -10.33 39.01
C PRO A 407 -8.47 -11.14 39.25
N ALA A 408 -8.37 -12.33 38.65
CA ALA A 408 -7.17 -13.17 38.75
C ALA A 408 -5.97 -12.53 38.04
N ALA A 409 -6.16 -11.99 36.82
CA ALA A 409 -5.10 -11.28 36.11
C ALA A 409 -4.66 -10.02 36.87
N GLN A 410 -5.61 -9.26 37.44
CA GLN A 410 -5.31 -8.10 38.27
C GLN A 410 -4.52 -8.46 39.53
N ALA A 411 -4.86 -9.58 40.19
CA ALA A 411 -4.15 -10.05 41.37
C ALA A 411 -2.71 -10.49 41.05
N VAL A 412 -2.52 -11.18 39.91
CA VAL A 412 -1.18 -11.56 39.41
C VAL A 412 -0.34 -10.31 39.12
N GLU A 413 -0.91 -9.32 38.47
CA GLU A 413 -0.22 -8.06 38.13
C GLU A 413 0.15 -7.26 39.39
N PHE A 414 -0.76 -7.20 40.37
CA PHE A 414 -0.49 -6.60 41.67
C PHE A 414 0.65 -7.32 42.40
N ALA A 415 0.66 -8.66 42.40
CA ALA A 415 1.74 -9.43 43.00
C ALA A 415 3.09 -9.16 42.33
N GLY A 416 3.12 -9.09 40.98
CA GLY A 416 4.32 -8.71 40.23
C GLY A 416 4.84 -7.31 40.61
N THR A 417 3.93 -6.37 40.83
CA THR A 417 4.28 -5.00 41.24
C THR A 417 4.75 -4.95 42.70
N ALA A 418 4.08 -5.66 43.62
CA ALA A 418 4.36 -5.60 45.05
C ALA A 418 5.64 -6.34 45.46
N PHE A 419 6.03 -7.39 44.74
CA PHE A 419 7.18 -8.25 45.08
C PHE A 419 8.25 -8.22 43.97
N PRO A 420 9.31 -7.41 44.11
CA PRO A 420 10.35 -7.28 43.08
C PRO A 420 11.03 -8.59 42.67
N ILE A 421 11.09 -9.59 43.55
CA ILE A 421 11.73 -10.89 43.29
C ILE A 421 11.05 -11.70 42.18
N VAL A 422 9.77 -11.44 41.89
CA VAL A 422 9.04 -12.11 40.80
C VAL A 422 8.92 -11.25 39.55
N ARG A 423 9.41 -10.01 39.54
CA ARG A 423 9.30 -9.17 38.34
C ARG A 423 10.07 -9.77 37.18
N PRO A 424 9.46 -9.89 35.98
CA PRO A 424 10.18 -10.36 34.82
C PRO A 424 11.21 -9.31 34.40
N GLU A 425 12.23 -9.74 33.67
CA GLU A 425 13.11 -8.78 33.01
C GLU A 425 12.32 -8.03 31.92
N PRO A 426 12.54 -6.72 31.76
CA PRO A 426 11.84 -5.93 30.75
C PRO A 426 12.11 -6.47 29.34
N LYS A 427 11.07 -6.50 28.50
CA LYS A 427 11.20 -6.80 27.06
C LYS A 427 12.05 -5.73 26.36
N PHE A 428 11.86 -4.47 26.76
CA PHE A 428 12.62 -3.30 26.33
C PHE A 428 12.45 -2.17 27.37
N THR A 429 13.17 -1.06 27.16
CA THR A 429 13.06 0.13 28.00
C THR A 429 13.12 1.36 27.10
N ASP A 430 12.16 2.28 27.30
CA ASP A 430 12.19 3.63 26.75
C ASP A 430 12.65 4.57 27.87
N ASN A 431 13.83 5.18 27.71
CA ASN A 431 14.43 6.01 28.75
C ASN A 431 13.86 7.43 28.82
N ALA A 432 13.07 7.84 27.83
CA ALA A 432 12.52 9.18 27.73
C ALA A 432 11.06 9.11 27.23
N PRO A 433 10.16 8.43 27.96
CA PRO A 433 8.77 8.33 27.52
C PRO A 433 8.11 9.71 27.47
N ARG A 434 7.26 9.98 26.48
CA ARG A 434 6.50 11.24 26.41
C ARG A 434 5.32 11.20 27.40
N ILE A 435 5.04 12.34 28.01
CA ILE A 435 3.85 12.52 28.87
C ILE A 435 2.57 12.64 28.05
N GLU A 436 2.67 13.34 26.92
CA GLU A 436 1.54 13.56 26.03
C GLU A 436 1.65 12.71 24.76
N PRO A 437 0.51 12.26 24.22
CA PRO A 437 0.44 11.57 22.94
C PRO A 437 0.90 12.47 21.78
N VAL A 438 1.13 11.89 20.61
CA VAL A 438 1.25 12.67 19.37
C VAL A 438 -0.13 13.21 18.98
N ALA A 439 -0.14 14.31 18.25
CA ALA A 439 -1.37 14.90 17.77
C ALA A 439 -2.11 13.91 16.85
N ILE A 440 -3.41 13.71 17.09
CA ILE A 440 -4.24 12.87 16.24
C ILE A 440 -4.39 13.53 14.87
N PRO A 441 -3.95 12.88 13.77
CA PRO A 441 -4.08 13.44 12.43
C PRO A 441 -5.54 13.69 12.05
N ASP A 442 -5.82 14.72 11.26
CA ASP A 442 -7.18 15.09 10.87
C ASP A 442 -7.92 13.94 10.17
N PHE A 443 -7.22 13.17 9.34
CA PHE A 443 -7.81 12.02 8.64
C PHE A 443 -8.21 10.86 9.55
N ALA A 444 -7.67 10.82 10.79
CA ALA A 444 -7.96 9.80 11.79
C ALA A 444 -9.04 10.23 12.78
N LYS A 445 -9.43 11.51 12.78
CA LYS A 445 -10.50 12.00 13.66
C LYS A 445 -11.84 11.37 13.24
N PRO A 446 -12.69 10.96 14.21
CA PRO A 446 -14.02 10.47 13.89
C PRO A 446 -14.78 11.58 13.15
N THR A 447 -15.35 11.26 11.98
CA THR A 447 -16.36 12.12 11.37
C THR A 447 -17.58 12.12 12.30
N ASN A 448 -18.17 13.28 12.58
CA ASN A 448 -19.30 13.45 13.52
C ASN A 448 -20.60 12.70 13.10
N GLU A 449 -20.54 11.79 12.14
CA GLU A 449 -21.64 10.98 11.66
C GLU A 449 -21.83 9.76 12.57
N GLY A 450 -22.53 9.93 13.70
CA GLY A 450 -23.05 8.78 14.46
C GLY A 450 -22.83 8.76 15.97
N THR A 451 -22.34 9.83 16.59
CA THR A 451 -22.14 9.91 18.06
C THR A 451 -23.42 9.74 18.89
N GLY A 452 -24.60 9.89 18.29
CA GLY A 452 -25.89 9.70 18.98
C GLY A 452 -26.06 8.29 19.54
N GLY A 453 -25.73 7.24 18.77
CA GLY A 453 -25.98 5.85 19.18
C GLY A 453 -25.11 5.41 20.37
N MET A 454 -23.83 5.75 20.35
CA MET A 454 -22.88 5.42 21.42
C MET A 454 -23.18 6.19 22.72
N PHE A 455 -23.65 7.44 22.62
CA PHE A 455 -24.09 8.22 23.77
C PHE A 455 -25.28 7.58 24.48
N PHE A 456 -26.30 7.12 23.73
CA PHE A 456 -27.43 6.41 24.31
C PHE A 456 -27.04 5.04 24.89
N ALA A 457 -26.13 4.31 24.26
CA ALA A 457 -25.60 3.05 24.79
C ALA A 457 -24.85 3.26 26.11
N ALA A 458 -24.03 4.30 26.22
CA ALA A 458 -23.33 4.66 27.46
C ALA A 458 -24.30 5.02 28.60
N ILE A 459 -25.36 5.79 28.30
CA ILE A 459 -26.42 6.10 29.28
C ILE A 459 -27.15 4.82 29.72
N ALA A 460 -27.48 3.93 28.78
CA ALA A 460 -28.15 2.68 29.11
C ALA A 460 -27.29 1.80 30.04
N MET A 461 -25.98 1.69 29.77
CA MET A 461 -25.03 0.97 30.63
C MET A 461 -24.91 1.60 32.03
N LEU A 462 -24.89 2.93 32.12
CA LEU A 462 -24.91 3.65 33.41
C LEU A 462 -26.19 3.38 34.21
N ILE A 463 -27.35 3.37 33.55
CA ILE A 463 -28.64 3.06 34.20
C ILE A 463 -28.66 1.61 34.69
N ILE A 464 -28.16 0.66 33.89
CA ILE A 464 -28.07 -0.75 34.28
C ILE A 464 -27.13 -0.93 35.48
N GLY A 465 -25.95 -0.29 35.45
CA GLY A 465 -24.99 -0.28 36.56
C GLY A 465 -25.56 0.32 37.85
N ALA A 466 -26.25 1.46 37.76
CA ALA A 466 -26.90 2.10 38.91
C ALA A 466 -28.06 1.26 39.47
N GLY A 467 -28.87 0.63 38.61
CA GLY A 467 -29.97 -0.23 39.02
C GLY A 467 -29.51 -1.52 39.71
N SER A 468 -28.44 -2.13 39.21
CA SER A 468 -27.82 -3.32 39.83
C SER A 468 -27.12 -2.99 41.16
N GLY A 469 -26.50 -1.80 41.27
CA GLY A 469 -25.99 -1.28 42.54
C GLY A 469 -27.10 -1.03 43.58
N ALA A 470 -28.23 -0.44 43.17
CA ALA A 470 -29.37 -0.19 44.05
C ALA A 470 -30.02 -1.50 44.56
N LEU A 471 -30.14 -2.52 43.71
CA LEU A 471 -30.64 -3.85 44.10
C LEU A 471 -29.74 -4.56 45.11
N ALA A 472 -28.43 -4.31 45.10
CA ALA A 472 -27.49 -4.83 46.10
C ALA A 472 -27.64 -4.16 47.47
N PHE A 473 -28.12 -2.91 47.52
CA PHE A 473 -28.37 -2.18 48.77
C PHE A 473 -29.75 -2.41 49.39
N VAL A 474 -30.75 -2.85 48.60
CA VAL A 474 -32.11 -3.14 49.09
C VAL A 474 -32.23 -4.54 49.72
N ARG A 475 -31.18 -5.39 49.64
CA ARG A 475 -31.15 -6.74 50.22
C ARG A 475 -30.44 -6.85 51.59
N LYS A 476 -30.21 -5.74 52.29
CA LYS A 476 -29.69 -5.76 53.67
C LYS A 476 -30.76 -5.48 54.71
#